data_AF-A0A1S7LJP6-F1
#
_entry.id   AF-A0A1S7LJP6-F1
#
_cell.length_a   1.000
_cell.length_b   1.000
_cell.length_c   1.000
_cell.angle_alpha   90.00
_cell.angle_beta   90.00
_cell.angle_gamma   90.00
#
_symmetry.space_group_name_H-M   'P 1'
#
loop_
_entity.id
_entity.type
_entity.pdbx_description
1 polymer ?
#
loop_
_entity_poly.entity_id
_entity_poly.type
_entity_poly.pdbx_seq_one_letter_code
_entity_poly.pdbx_strand_id
1 'polypeptide(L)'
;MSEQRSCFHLNTMAGGDGRRFWPHIYIHYAIHYKRPVQALLEELFDVRLPFKWQKRSLSGRRAIVYPKLNPNRICDQLLKRNQSNPIDVLGLCEVLRSQQPRYLEALQAMGYSTIHTALGHKPKGIKDHLSVILATREPTEAIPIPHPFTWGKMIGGGGGAILARGLESGIYYLYLHLCTTEKMTLYQKHMQTLNSNLNALPMTSEVVLMGDFNYPIKQLRTRIPALAAFNDCMNQPETPTFLQWWDRRSVDHILARGRLPANAQGEVVTELFNSDHAAVQSVLVSDSSH
;
A
#
# COMPACT_ATOMS: atom_id res chain seq x y z
N MET A 1 0.99 -31.55 5.16
CA MET A 1 1.13 -30.40 6.07
C MET A 1 0.57 -29.20 5.33
N SER A 2 -0.38 -28.46 5.89
CA SER A 2 -0.89 -27.25 5.24
C SER A 2 0.22 -26.22 5.16
N GLU A 3 0.44 -25.66 3.98
CA GLU A 3 1.44 -24.63 3.78
C GLU A 3 0.88 -23.31 4.30
N GLN A 4 1.51 -22.76 5.34
CA GLN A 4 1.16 -21.47 5.93
C GLN A 4 2.10 -20.38 5.40
N ARG A 5 1.55 -19.19 5.14
CA ARG A 5 2.33 -18.02 4.71
C ARG A 5 1.89 -16.79 5.48
N SER A 6 2.83 -16.14 6.16
CA SER A 6 2.58 -14.83 6.76
C SER A 6 2.80 -13.70 5.75
N CYS A 7 1.73 -12.98 5.44
CA CYS A 7 1.74 -11.80 4.59
C CYS A 7 1.63 -10.52 5.43
N PHE A 8 2.41 -9.52 5.09
CA PHE A 8 2.49 -8.25 5.82
C PHE A 8 2.56 -7.07 4.85
N HIS A 9 1.78 -6.02 5.12
CA HIS A 9 1.81 -4.77 4.36
C HIS A 9 1.93 -3.55 5.28
N LEU A 10 2.73 -2.58 4.86
CA LEU A 10 2.86 -1.29 5.51
C LEU A 10 3.03 -0.16 4.47
N ASN A 11 2.15 0.84 4.53
CA ASN A 11 2.45 2.14 3.94
C ASN A 11 3.42 2.89 4.86
N THR A 12 4.61 3.18 4.34
CA THR A 12 5.71 3.73 5.16
C THR A 12 5.68 5.25 5.28
N MET A 13 4.87 5.96 4.48
CA MET A 13 4.91 7.42 4.36
C MET A 13 6.32 7.98 4.17
N ALA A 14 7.14 7.24 3.40
CA ALA A 14 8.56 7.50 3.23
C ALA A 14 9.36 7.63 4.54
N GLY A 15 8.89 7.04 5.65
CA GLY A 15 9.54 7.07 6.97
C GLY A 15 9.17 8.27 7.85
N GLY A 16 8.01 8.89 7.61
CA GLY A 16 7.48 10.00 8.41
C GLY A 16 6.63 9.56 9.60
N ASP A 17 6.77 10.21 10.76
CA ASP A 17 5.96 9.94 11.96
C ASP A 17 4.54 10.51 11.84
N GLY A 18 3.62 9.71 11.30
CA GLY A 18 2.22 10.07 11.12
C GLY A 18 1.30 9.74 12.30
N ARG A 19 1.83 9.30 13.44
CA ARG A 19 1.02 8.83 14.57
C ARG A 19 0.51 9.92 15.47
N ARG A 20 1.37 10.91 15.72
CA ARG A 20 1.07 12.00 16.62
C ARG A 20 0.33 13.07 15.83
N PHE A 21 -0.75 13.61 16.38
CA PHE A 21 -1.60 14.60 15.70
C PHE A 21 -0.81 15.76 15.06
N TRP A 22 0.15 16.36 15.79
CA TRP A 22 0.95 17.48 15.26
C TRP A 22 1.97 17.08 14.18
N PRO A 23 2.82 16.04 14.38
CA PRO A 23 3.63 15.45 13.31
C PRO A 23 2.83 14.98 12.10
N HIS A 24 1.68 14.34 12.31
CA HIS A 24 0.75 13.94 11.25
C HIS A 24 0.29 15.16 10.45
N ILE A 25 -0.22 16.19 11.12
CA ILE A 25 -0.59 17.44 10.45
C ILE A 25 0.61 17.98 9.69
N TYR A 26 1.79 18.08 10.30
CA TYR A 26 2.96 18.63 9.61
C TYR A 26 3.35 17.84 8.36
N ILE A 27 3.44 16.51 8.47
CA ILE A 27 3.87 15.61 7.40
C ILE A 27 2.76 15.48 6.37
N HIS A 28 1.56 15.09 6.77
CA HIS A 28 0.44 14.87 5.87
C HIS A 28 -0.06 16.17 5.20
N TYR A 29 -0.08 17.31 5.90
CA TYR A 29 -0.40 18.62 5.29
C TYR A 29 0.70 19.12 4.35
N ALA A 30 1.97 18.87 4.67
CA ALA A 30 3.08 19.22 3.78
C ALA A 30 3.14 18.30 2.56
N ILE A 31 2.81 17.01 2.72
CA ILE A 31 2.90 16.00 1.68
C ILE A 31 1.61 15.97 0.85
N HIS A 32 0.43 15.72 1.40
CA HIS A 32 -0.79 15.44 0.62
C HIS A 32 -1.67 16.67 0.38
N TYR A 33 -1.77 17.58 1.37
CA TYR A 33 -2.63 18.77 1.36
C TYR A 33 -4.11 18.47 1.11
N LYS A 34 -4.92 18.53 2.19
CA LYS A 34 -6.28 19.06 2.09
C LYS A 34 -6.47 20.19 3.07
N ARG A 35 -7.38 21.07 2.68
CA ARG A 35 -7.86 22.25 3.38
C ARG A 35 -9.00 21.77 4.29
N PRO A 36 -8.77 21.36 5.54
CA PRO A 36 -9.84 20.78 6.34
C PRO A 36 -10.95 21.81 6.54
N VAL A 37 -10.54 23.06 6.78
CA VAL A 37 -11.42 24.22 6.92
C VAL A 37 -12.13 24.55 5.60
N GLN A 38 -11.45 24.57 4.44
CA GLN A 38 -12.16 24.90 3.20
C GLN A 38 -13.10 23.77 2.74
N ALA A 39 -12.72 22.50 2.89
CA ALA A 39 -13.60 21.39 2.57
C ALA A 39 -14.84 21.40 3.48
N LEU A 40 -14.65 21.61 4.78
CA LEU A 40 -15.74 21.79 5.74
C LEU A 40 -16.62 23.00 5.41
N LEU A 41 -16.04 24.14 5.02
CA LEU A 41 -16.80 25.32 4.62
C LEU A 41 -17.52 25.12 3.28
N GLU A 42 -16.89 24.49 2.29
CA GLU A 42 -17.53 24.16 1.01
C GLU A 42 -18.68 23.17 1.20
N GLU A 43 -18.55 22.23 2.14
CA GLU A 43 -19.61 21.29 2.53
C GLU A 43 -20.74 21.96 3.32
N LEU A 44 -20.42 22.82 4.30
CA LEU A 44 -21.41 23.55 5.10
C LEU A 44 -22.19 24.58 4.31
N PHE A 45 -21.56 25.21 3.30
CA PHE A 45 -22.15 26.32 2.56
C PHE A 45 -22.56 25.96 1.13
N ASP A 46 -22.24 24.76 0.63
CA ASP A 46 -22.48 24.32 -0.76
C ASP A 46 -21.96 25.32 -1.83
N VAL A 47 -20.95 26.13 -1.46
CA VAL A 47 -20.32 27.11 -2.34
C VAL A 47 -18.83 26.83 -2.44
N ARG A 48 -18.34 26.67 -3.67
CA ARG A 48 -16.91 26.49 -3.95
C ARG A 48 -16.16 27.80 -3.67
N LEU A 49 -15.34 27.81 -2.62
CA LEU A 49 -14.63 29.03 -2.20
C LEU A 49 -13.49 29.39 -3.19
N PRO A 50 -13.44 30.63 -3.71
CA PRO A 50 -12.55 31.02 -4.81
C PRO A 50 -11.06 31.15 -4.42
N PHE A 51 -10.73 31.05 -3.13
CA PHE A 51 -9.37 31.23 -2.64
C PHE A 51 -8.44 30.06 -3.03
N LYS A 52 -7.56 30.31 -4.00
CA LYS A 52 -6.40 29.46 -4.30
C LYS A 52 -5.22 29.87 -3.40
N TRP A 53 -5.21 29.44 -2.14
CA TRP A 53 -3.99 29.51 -1.31
C TRP A 53 -2.78 29.01 -2.14
N GLN A 54 -1.76 29.85 -2.27
CA GLN A 54 -0.76 29.76 -3.34
C GLN A 54 -0.13 28.36 -3.46
N LYS A 55 -0.29 27.73 -4.63
CA LYS A 55 0.36 26.44 -5.00
C LYS A 55 1.89 26.44 -4.84
N ARG A 56 2.54 27.62 -4.78
CA ARG A 56 3.99 27.76 -4.54
C ARG A 56 4.41 27.26 -3.15
N SER A 57 3.51 27.27 -2.15
CA SER A 57 3.83 26.80 -0.79
C SER A 57 3.99 25.28 -0.66
N LEU A 58 3.34 24.48 -1.52
CA LEU A 58 3.37 23.01 -1.37
C LEU A 58 4.68 22.40 -1.84
N SER A 59 5.22 22.89 -2.96
CA SER A 59 6.53 22.45 -3.46
C SER A 59 7.64 22.77 -2.46
N GLY A 60 7.62 23.97 -1.88
CA GLY A 60 8.60 24.37 -0.86
C GLY A 60 8.48 23.54 0.42
N ARG A 61 7.26 23.30 0.91
CA ARG A 61 7.03 22.45 2.08
C ARG A 61 7.53 21.02 1.88
N ARG A 62 7.21 20.40 0.73
CA ARG A 62 7.69 19.05 0.42
C ARG A 62 9.23 18.99 0.35
N ALA A 63 9.87 19.98 -0.26
CA ALA A 63 11.32 20.08 -0.29
C ALA A 63 11.95 20.21 1.11
N ILE A 64 11.22 20.71 2.12
CA ILE A 64 11.66 20.80 3.51
C ILE A 64 11.42 19.49 4.28
N VAL A 65 10.28 18.82 4.03
CA VAL A 65 9.87 17.63 4.80
C VAL A 65 10.58 16.37 4.31
N TYR A 66 10.60 16.12 3.01
CA TYR A 66 11.11 14.86 2.46
C TYR A 66 12.56 14.52 2.84
N PRO A 67 13.51 15.49 2.86
CA PRO A 67 14.88 15.21 3.31
C PRO A 67 15.00 14.82 4.80
N LYS A 68 13.97 15.09 5.61
CA LYS A 68 13.94 14.74 7.04
C LYS A 68 13.34 13.36 7.31
N LEU A 69 12.77 12.72 6.29
CA LEU A 69 12.16 11.41 6.43
C LEU A 69 13.27 10.35 6.49
N ASN A 70 13.17 9.44 7.44
CA ASN A 70 14.26 8.52 7.76
C ASN A 70 13.76 7.06 7.72
N PRO A 71 14.24 6.24 6.79
CA PRO A 71 13.81 4.85 6.67
C PRO A 71 14.35 3.95 7.79
N ASN A 72 15.41 4.35 8.50
CA ASN A 72 16.08 3.49 9.50
C ASN A 72 15.12 3.05 10.59
N ARG A 73 14.30 3.97 11.10
CA ARG A 73 13.35 3.66 12.17
C ARG A 73 12.34 2.58 11.74
N ILE A 74 11.86 2.63 10.50
CA ILE A 74 10.97 1.59 9.95
C ILE A 74 11.73 0.28 9.76
N CYS A 75 12.96 0.31 9.24
CA CYS A 75 13.79 -0.88 9.07
C CYS A 75 14.06 -1.58 10.41
N ASP A 76 14.40 -0.84 11.46
CA ASP A 76 14.65 -1.40 12.80
C ASP A 76 13.39 -2.02 13.40
N GLN A 77 12.24 -1.37 13.20
CA GLN A 77 10.93 -1.88 13.63
C GLN A 77 10.52 -3.15 12.89
N LEU A 78 10.77 -3.22 11.57
CA LEU A 78 10.54 -4.41 10.75
C LEU A 78 11.45 -5.57 11.18
N LEU A 79 12.74 -5.30 11.40
CA LEU A 79 13.68 -6.31 11.87
C LEU A 79 13.25 -6.91 13.21
N LYS A 80 12.93 -6.04 14.19
CA LYS A 80 12.44 -6.48 15.50
C LYS A 80 11.17 -7.31 15.37
N ARG A 81 10.22 -6.90 14.50
CA ARG A 81 8.98 -7.64 14.27
C ARG A 81 9.26 -9.02 13.68
N ASN A 82 10.07 -9.08 12.62
CA ASN A 82 10.40 -10.31 11.91
C ASN A 82 11.15 -11.31 12.80
N GLN A 83 11.91 -10.86 13.80
CA GLN A 83 12.52 -11.75 14.81
C GLN A 83 11.47 -12.39 15.72
N SER A 84 10.43 -11.65 16.12
CA SER A 84 9.38 -12.15 17.03
C SER A 84 8.30 -12.98 16.34
N ASN A 85 7.99 -12.65 15.08
CA ASN A 85 6.98 -13.30 14.28
C ASN A 85 7.40 -13.13 12.81
N PRO A 86 8.09 -14.15 12.25
CA PRO A 86 8.64 -14.12 10.90
C PRO A 86 7.60 -13.82 9.83
N ILE A 87 8.00 -13.03 8.84
CA ILE A 87 7.15 -12.62 7.72
C ILE A 87 7.68 -13.31 6.45
N ASP A 88 6.80 -14.00 5.73
CA ASP A 88 7.16 -14.71 4.49
C ASP A 88 7.06 -13.82 3.26
N VAL A 89 6.03 -12.97 3.24
CA VAL A 89 5.75 -12.04 2.15
C VAL A 89 5.52 -10.65 2.73
N LEU A 90 6.34 -9.69 2.32
CA LEU A 90 6.31 -8.32 2.83
C LEU A 90 6.14 -7.31 1.69
N GLY A 91 5.15 -6.45 1.83
CA GLY A 91 4.89 -5.32 0.94
C GLY A 91 5.12 -3.98 1.63
N LEU A 92 5.89 -3.08 1.02
CA LEU A 92 6.05 -1.69 1.47
C LEU A 92 5.68 -0.71 0.37
N CYS A 93 4.86 0.30 0.69
CA CYS A 93 4.55 1.38 -0.23
C CYS A 93 4.93 2.74 0.33
N GLU A 94 4.85 3.74 -0.55
CA GLU A 94 5.34 5.10 -0.33
C GLU A 94 6.83 5.17 0.06
N VAL A 95 7.63 4.21 -0.41
CA VAL A 95 9.08 4.27 -0.25
C VAL A 95 9.64 5.23 -1.29
N LEU A 96 10.44 6.22 -0.89
CA LEU A 96 11.18 7.03 -1.84
C LEU A 96 12.23 6.18 -2.57
N ARG A 97 12.41 6.37 -3.87
CA ARG A 97 13.45 5.68 -4.63
C ARG A 97 14.84 5.91 -4.01
N SER A 98 15.14 7.10 -3.50
CA SER A 98 16.39 7.37 -2.77
C SER A 98 16.56 6.56 -1.48
N GLN A 99 15.48 6.06 -0.88
CA GLN A 99 15.48 5.24 0.34
C GLN A 99 15.56 3.73 0.05
N GLN A 100 15.30 3.30 -1.20
CA GLN A 100 15.29 1.88 -1.56
C GLN A 100 16.55 1.11 -1.14
N PRO A 101 17.79 1.60 -1.37
CA PRO A 101 18.99 0.84 -0.99
C PRO A 101 19.00 0.41 0.47
N ARG A 102 18.50 1.27 1.38
CA ARG A 102 18.46 0.96 2.81
C ARG A 102 17.42 -0.11 3.16
N TYR A 103 16.23 -0.04 2.54
CA TYR A 103 15.22 -1.08 2.72
C TYR A 103 15.69 -2.42 2.14
N LEU A 104 16.32 -2.41 0.96
CA LEU A 104 16.85 -3.62 0.32
C LEU A 104 17.88 -4.32 1.21
N GLU A 105 18.85 -3.58 1.75
CA GLU A 105 19.86 -4.11 2.68
C GLU A 105 19.20 -4.72 3.93
N ALA A 106 18.24 -4.02 4.55
CA ALA A 106 17.55 -4.52 5.72
C ALA A 106 16.73 -5.80 5.44
N LEU A 107 16.06 -5.86 4.29
CA LEU A 107 15.28 -7.04 3.86
C LEU A 107 16.19 -8.22 3.53
N GLN A 108 17.34 -8.00 2.89
CA GLN A 108 18.33 -9.05 2.69
C GLN A 108 18.85 -9.59 4.03
N ALA A 109 19.14 -8.73 5.00
CA ALA A 109 19.55 -9.13 6.34
C ALA A 109 18.45 -9.90 7.11
N MET A 110 17.17 -9.66 6.80
CA MET A 110 16.04 -10.44 7.32
C MET A 110 15.87 -11.81 6.65
N GLY A 111 16.66 -12.11 5.61
CA GLY A 111 16.67 -13.41 4.91
C GLY A 111 15.58 -13.55 3.84
N TYR A 112 15.13 -12.45 3.22
CA TYR A 112 14.28 -12.53 2.03
C TYR A 112 15.10 -12.97 0.82
N SER A 113 14.62 -13.99 0.09
CA SER A 113 15.32 -14.55 -1.07
C SER A 113 15.18 -13.68 -2.31
N THR A 114 14.03 -13.03 -2.48
CA THR A 114 13.80 -12.13 -3.62
C THR A 114 13.16 -10.84 -3.16
N ILE A 115 13.61 -9.72 -3.75
CA ILE A 115 13.06 -8.40 -3.48
C ILE A 115 12.84 -7.68 -4.81
N HIS A 116 11.59 -7.38 -5.10
CA HIS A 116 11.14 -6.65 -6.28
C HIS A 116 10.86 -5.20 -5.92
N THR A 117 11.13 -4.29 -6.85
CA THR A 117 10.78 -2.87 -6.69
C THR A 117 10.09 -2.35 -7.94
N ALA A 118 9.14 -1.43 -7.77
CA ALA A 118 8.54 -0.72 -8.89
C ALA A 118 8.33 0.75 -8.56
N LEU A 119 8.65 1.61 -9.52
CA LEU A 119 8.43 3.05 -9.40
C LEU A 119 6.98 3.42 -9.69
N GLY A 120 6.41 4.24 -8.82
CA GLY A 120 5.17 4.95 -9.05
C GLY A 120 5.41 6.40 -9.45
N HIS A 121 4.53 7.27 -8.95
CA HIS A 121 4.53 8.65 -9.36
C HIS A 121 5.68 9.46 -8.77
N LYS A 122 5.97 10.57 -9.44
CA LYS A 122 6.83 11.62 -8.93
C LYS A 122 6.00 12.65 -8.16
N PRO A 123 6.17 12.79 -6.84
CA PRO A 123 5.49 13.85 -6.10
C PRO A 123 5.92 15.21 -6.63
N LYS A 124 4.94 16.11 -6.83
CA LYS A 124 5.21 17.49 -7.23
C LYS A 124 6.21 18.15 -6.27
N GLY A 125 7.22 18.80 -6.82
CA GLY A 125 8.20 19.60 -6.06
C GLY A 125 9.41 18.82 -5.56
N ILE A 126 9.50 17.53 -5.89
CA ILE A 126 10.58 16.64 -5.47
C ILE A 126 11.17 16.02 -6.72
N LYS A 127 12.49 15.82 -6.73
CA LYS A 127 13.18 15.17 -7.85
C LYS A 127 13.09 13.64 -7.80
N ASP A 128 12.43 13.09 -6.78
CA ASP A 128 12.40 11.66 -6.48
C ASP A 128 11.04 11.01 -6.77
N HIS A 129 11.00 9.68 -6.89
CA HIS A 129 9.79 8.90 -7.11
C HIS A 129 9.36 8.17 -5.84
N LEU A 130 8.05 8.06 -5.64
CA LEU A 130 7.52 7.03 -4.75
C LEU A 130 7.62 5.67 -5.45
N SER A 131 7.72 4.64 -4.64
CA SER A 131 7.87 3.27 -5.09
C SER A 131 7.17 2.30 -4.15
N VAL A 132 7.01 1.09 -4.66
CA VAL A 132 6.60 -0.08 -3.91
C VAL A 132 7.74 -1.10 -3.87
N ILE A 133 7.78 -1.88 -2.80
CA ILE A 133 8.70 -3.01 -2.60
C ILE A 133 7.88 -4.24 -2.26
N LEU A 134 8.19 -5.37 -2.89
CA LEU A 134 7.67 -6.70 -2.55
C LEU A 134 8.86 -7.61 -2.24
N ALA A 135 8.92 -8.15 -1.03
CA ALA A 135 9.95 -9.10 -0.61
C ALA A 135 9.33 -10.45 -0.27
N THR A 136 9.94 -11.54 -0.74
CA THR A 136 9.47 -12.91 -0.54
C THR A 136 10.59 -13.81 -0.03
N ARG A 137 10.28 -14.70 0.92
CA ARG A 137 11.21 -15.72 1.42
C ARG A 137 11.38 -16.87 0.43
N GLU A 138 10.32 -17.25 -0.29
CA GLU A 138 10.47 -18.13 -1.45
C GLU A 138 11.10 -17.34 -2.62
N PRO A 139 11.91 -17.99 -3.47
CA PRO A 139 12.35 -17.42 -4.74
C PRO A 139 11.14 -17.07 -5.62
N THR A 140 11.14 -15.85 -6.18
CA THR A 140 10.09 -15.40 -7.10
C THR A 140 10.68 -14.81 -8.38
N GLU A 141 9.94 -14.93 -9.48
CA GLU A 141 10.26 -14.24 -10.73
C GLU A 141 9.32 -13.04 -10.95
N ALA A 142 9.85 -11.94 -11.48
CA ALA A 142 9.03 -10.80 -11.85
C ALA A 142 8.24 -11.10 -13.13
N ILE A 143 6.94 -10.88 -13.12
CA ILE A 143 6.08 -11.03 -14.29
C ILE A 143 5.69 -9.64 -14.81
N PRO A 144 5.77 -9.39 -16.12
CA PRO A 144 5.21 -8.18 -16.70
C PRO A 144 3.72 -8.04 -16.35
N ILE A 145 3.33 -6.89 -15.80
CA ILE A 145 1.91 -6.59 -15.56
C ILE A 145 1.20 -6.50 -16.92
N PRO A 146 0.21 -7.37 -17.22
CA PRO A 146 -0.42 -7.45 -18.55
C PRO A 146 -1.00 -6.12 -19.02
N HIS A 147 -1.59 -5.36 -18.10
CA HIS A 147 -2.12 -4.02 -18.32
C HIS A 147 -1.41 -3.02 -17.41
N PRO A 148 -0.30 -2.39 -17.86
CA PRO A 148 0.45 -1.46 -17.03
C PRO A 148 -0.39 -0.26 -16.57
N PHE A 149 -0.14 0.23 -15.35
CA PHE A 149 -0.73 1.45 -14.83
C PHE A 149 -0.11 2.69 -15.51
N THR A 150 -0.58 3.00 -16.73
CA THR A 150 -0.02 4.07 -17.59
C THR A 150 -0.01 5.45 -16.92
N TRP A 151 -0.98 5.73 -16.04
CA TRP A 151 -1.05 6.98 -15.27
C TRP A 151 -0.29 6.94 -13.93
N GLY A 152 0.28 5.78 -13.58
CA GLY A 152 1.01 5.57 -12.33
C GLY A 152 2.22 6.48 -12.18
N LYS A 153 2.86 6.93 -13.28
CA LYS A 153 4.03 7.82 -13.24
C LYS A 153 3.71 9.32 -13.28
N MET A 154 2.44 9.70 -13.47
CA MET A 154 2.00 11.10 -13.51
C MET A 154 1.89 11.70 -12.11
N ILE A 155 2.05 13.02 -11.96
CA ILE A 155 1.91 13.71 -10.66
C ILE A 155 0.58 13.35 -9.99
N GLY A 156 0.65 12.74 -8.79
CA GLY A 156 -0.49 12.24 -8.01
C GLY A 156 -1.17 11.00 -8.59
N GLY A 157 -0.44 10.19 -9.36
CA GLY A 157 -0.76 8.78 -9.64
C GLY A 157 -0.51 7.89 -8.41
N GLY A 158 -0.47 6.58 -8.62
CA GLY A 158 -0.23 5.60 -7.55
C GLY A 158 1.23 5.54 -7.10
N GLY A 159 1.51 4.74 -6.07
CA GLY A 159 2.88 4.48 -5.60
C GLY A 159 3.62 3.40 -6.39
N GLY A 160 2.93 2.66 -7.25
CA GLY A 160 3.50 1.62 -8.11
C GLY A 160 2.74 0.30 -7.99
N ALA A 161 3.14 -0.68 -8.79
CA ALA A 161 2.62 -2.05 -8.72
C ALA A 161 3.70 -3.05 -9.16
N ILE A 162 3.70 -4.23 -8.53
CA ILE A 162 4.59 -5.36 -8.81
C ILE A 162 3.73 -6.61 -8.99
N LEU A 163 3.99 -7.38 -10.04
CA LEU A 163 3.48 -8.74 -10.19
C LEU A 163 4.67 -9.70 -10.21
N ALA A 164 4.62 -10.73 -9.38
CA ALA A 164 5.64 -11.77 -9.32
C ALA A 164 5.00 -13.15 -9.15
N ARG A 165 5.74 -14.22 -9.44
CA ARG A 165 5.29 -15.60 -9.24
C ARG A 165 6.30 -16.39 -8.42
N GLY A 166 5.81 -17.12 -7.43
CA GLY A 166 6.59 -18.08 -6.66
C GLY A 166 7.07 -19.22 -7.55
N LEU A 167 8.39 -19.47 -7.53
CA LEU A 167 8.98 -20.55 -8.33
C LEU A 167 8.64 -21.93 -7.75
N GLU A 168 8.43 -22.01 -6.44
CA GLU A 168 8.10 -23.25 -5.74
C GLU A 168 6.57 -23.41 -5.62
N SER A 169 5.89 -22.37 -5.14
CA SER A 169 4.45 -22.41 -4.89
C SER A 169 3.59 -22.23 -6.13
N GLY A 170 4.11 -21.56 -7.16
CA GLY A 170 3.34 -21.11 -8.31
C GLY A 170 2.34 -19.97 -8.00
N ILE A 171 2.30 -19.46 -6.76
CA ILE A 171 1.41 -18.37 -6.34
C ILE A 171 1.79 -17.07 -7.05
N TYR A 172 0.79 -16.31 -7.48
CA TYR A 172 0.97 -14.97 -7.99
C TYR A 172 0.90 -13.95 -6.85
N TYR A 173 1.92 -13.11 -6.73
CA TYR A 173 1.97 -11.99 -5.80
C TYR A 173 1.76 -10.68 -6.55
N LEU A 174 0.63 -10.01 -6.28
CA LEU A 174 0.34 -8.69 -6.80
C LEU A 174 0.38 -7.67 -5.65
N TYR A 175 1.40 -6.82 -5.64
CA TYR A 175 1.54 -5.75 -4.65
C TYR A 175 1.36 -4.39 -5.30
N LEU A 176 0.60 -3.48 -4.68
CA LEU A 176 0.30 -2.18 -5.30
C LEU A 176 0.07 -1.05 -4.30
N HIS A 177 0.15 0.17 -4.82
CA HIS A 177 -0.36 1.37 -4.15
C HIS A 177 -1.15 2.20 -5.17
N LEU A 178 -2.48 2.23 -5.01
CA LEU A 178 -3.37 3.00 -5.87
C LEU A 178 -3.24 4.51 -5.59
N CYS A 179 -3.67 5.34 -6.53
CA CYS A 179 -3.68 6.78 -6.26
C CYS A 179 -4.75 7.11 -5.20
N THR A 180 -4.67 8.30 -4.61
CA THR A 180 -5.68 8.78 -3.67
C THR A 180 -7.04 8.95 -4.36
N THR A 181 -8.14 8.74 -3.62
CA THR A 181 -9.52 8.96 -4.10
C THR A 181 -9.86 10.42 -4.43
N GLU A 182 -8.98 11.37 -4.09
CA GLU A 182 -9.15 12.80 -4.37
C GLU A 182 -9.18 13.13 -5.87
N LYS A 183 -8.63 12.24 -6.70
CA LYS A 183 -8.67 12.34 -8.16
C LYS A 183 -9.54 11.22 -8.72
N MET A 184 -10.84 11.27 -8.45
CA MET A 184 -11.77 10.18 -8.75
C MET A 184 -11.67 9.65 -10.19
N THR A 185 -11.51 10.50 -11.21
CA THR A 185 -11.33 10.05 -12.61
C THR A 185 -10.06 9.23 -12.80
N LEU A 186 -8.96 9.61 -12.15
CA LEU A 186 -7.70 8.86 -12.20
C LEU A 186 -7.82 7.56 -11.38
N TYR A 187 -8.48 7.64 -10.23
CA TYR A 187 -8.74 6.50 -9.37
C TYR A 187 -9.60 5.43 -10.07
N GLN A 188 -10.64 5.83 -10.79
CA GLN A 188 -11.45 4.95 -11.64
C GLN A 188 -10.63 4.22 -12.69
N LYS A 189 -9.72 4.92 -13.37
CA LYS A 189 -8.80 4.29 -14.34
C LYS A 189 -7.90 3.26 -13.68
N HIS A 190 -7.36 3.56 -12.50
CA HIS A 190 -6.56 2.60 -11.72
C HIS A 190 -7.38 1.36 -11.35
N MET A 191 -8.63 1.51 -10.89
CA MET A 191 -9.51 0.38 -10.58
C MET A 191 -9.82 -0.47 -11.82
N GLN A 192 -10.08 0.16 -12.97
CA GLN A 192 -10.28 -0.54 -14.24
C GLN A 192 -9.04 -1.33 -14.64
N THR A 193 -7.85 -0.71 -14.57
CA THR A 193 -6.58 -1.39 -14.84
C THR A 193 -6.35 -2.57 -13.89
N LEU A 194 -6.63 -2.40 -12.59
CA LEU A 194 -6.53 -3.50 -11.63
C LEU A 194 -7.50 -4.64 -12.00
N ASN A 195 -8.76 -4.34 -12.31
CA ASN A 195 -9.74 -5.33 -12.73
C ASN A 195 -9.28 -6.13 -13.97
N SER A 196 -8.75 -5.44 -14.98
CA SER A 196 -8.21 -6.09 -16.19
C SER A 196 -7.03 -6.99 -15.87
N ASN A 197 -6.10 -6.57 -15.00
CA ASN A 197 -4.96 -7.41 -14.59
C ASN A 197 -5.41 -8.66 -13.83
N LEU A 198 -6.37 -8.53 -12.91
CA LEU A 198 -6.90 -9.68 -12.17
C LEU A 198 -7.61 -10.69 -13.06
N ASN A 199 -8.29 -10.23 -14.11
CA ASN A 199 -8.93 -11.09 -15.12
C ASN A 199 -7.94 -11.72 -16.10
N ALA A 200 -6.75 -11.13 -16.28
CA ALA A 200 -5.70 -11.70 -17.12
C ALA A 200 -4.97 -12.87 -16.45
N LEU A 201 -5.06 -13.00 -15.11
CA LEU A 201 -4.52 -14.15 -14.38
C LEU A 201 -5.49 -15.34 -14.48
N PRO A 202 -5.00 -16.59 -14.65
CA PRO A 202 -5.87 -17.75 -14.72
C PRO A 202 -6.77 -17.86 -13.48
N MET A 203 -8.05 -18.19 -13.68
CA MET A 203 -9.04 -18.26 -12.59
C MET A 203 -8.71 -19.32 -11.53
N THR A 204 -8.03 -20.40 -11.95
CA THR A 204 -7.58 -21.48 -11.07
C THR A 204 -6.28 -21.17 -10.34
N SER A 205 -5.58 -20.10 -10.70
CA SER A 205 -4.33 -19.72 -10.06
C SER A 205 -4.58 -19.09 -8.70
N GLU A 206 -3.69 -19.42 -7.77
CA GLU A 206 -3.61 -18.80 -6.46
C GLU A 206 -3.00 -17.42 -6.57
N VAL A 207 -3.64 -16.44 -5.92
CA VAL A 207 -3.21 -15.04 -5.99
C VAL A 207 -3.27 -14.44 -4.61
N VAL A 208 -2.17 -13.79 -4.21
CA VAL A 208 -2.12 -12.88 -3.06
C VAL A 208 -2.05 -11.46 -3.61
N LEU A 209 -3.08 -10.67 -3.32
CA LEU A 209 -3.19 -9.28 -3.68
C LEU A 209 -3.11 -8.44 -2.39
N MET A 210 -2.13 -7.54 -2.30
CA MET A 210 -1.97 -6.70 -1.11
C MET A 210 -1.50 -5.28 -1.44
N GLY A 211 -1.77 -4.35 -0.52
CA GLY A 211 -1.28 -2.98 -0.64
C GLY A 211 -2.24 -1.93 -0.09
N ASP A 212 -1.94 -0.67 -0.44
CA ASP A 212 -2.77 0.49 -0.13
C ASP A 212 -3.70 0.79 -1.31
N PHE A 213 -5.00 0.53 -1.11
CA PHE A 213 -6.02 0.77 -2.11
C PHE A 213 -6.63 2.16 -2.00
N ASN A 214 -6.35 2.91 -0.93
CA ASN A 214 -7.00 4.18 -0.62
C ASN A 214 -8.54 4.11 -0.53
N TYR A 215 -9.13 2.90 -0.40
CA TYR A 215 -10.58 2.71 -0.43
C TYR A 215 -11.03 1.42 0.28
N PRO A 216 -12.20 1.41 0.95
CA PRO A 216 -12.70 0.24 1.66
C PRO A 216 -13.06 -0.94 0.75
N ILE A 217 -12.83 -2.17 1.22
CA ILE A 217 -13.05 -3.41 0.44
C ILE A 217 -14.48 -3.56 -0.08
N LYS A 218 -15.50 -3.21 0.73
CA LYS A 218 -16.91 -3.27 0.33
C LYS A 218 -17.18 -2.42 -0.91
N GLN A 219 -16.53 -1.27 -0.99
CA GLN A 219 -16.69 -0.31 -2.09
C GLN A 219 -15.76 -0.65 -3.27
N LEU A 220 -14.61 -1.29 -3.02
CA LEU A 220 -13.75 -1.82 -4.08
C LEU A 220 -14.45 -2.93 -4.86
N ARG A 221 -15.12 -3.87 -4.18
CA ARG A 221 -15.81 -5.02 -4.81
C ARG A 221 -16.92 -4.60 -5.78
N THR A 222 -17.59 -3.47 -5.55
CA THR A 222 -18.61 -2.96 -6.49
C THR A 222 -18.00 -2.36 -7.75
N ARG A 223 -16.72 -1.94 -7.70
CA ARG A 223 -16.03 -1.25 -8.79
C ARG A 223 -15.00 -2.12 -9.52
N ILE A 224 -14.55 -3.20 -8.88
CA ILE A 224 -13.57 -4.17 -9.39
C ILE A 224 -14.23 -5.56 -9.29
N PRO A 225 -15.08 -5.94 -10.26
CA PRO A 225 -15.82 -7.20 -10.22
C PRO A 225 -14.94 -8.45 -10.02
N ALA A 226 -13.70 -8.43 -10.50
CA ALA A 226 -12.75 -9.55 -10.31
C ALA A 226 -12.47 -9.86 -8.84
N LEU A 227 -12.66 -8.91 -7.92
CA LEU A 227 -12.51 -9.12 -6.47
C LEU A 227 -13.61 -10.01 -5.86
N ALA A 228 -14.68 -10.33 -6.60
CA ALA A 228 -15.68 -11.30 -6.16
C ALA A 228 -15.09 -12.70 -5.94
N ALA A 229 -13.99 -13.02 -6.63
CA ALA A 229 -13.26 -14.29 -6.45
C ALA A 229 -12.20 -14.24 -5.32
N PHE A 230 -12.08 -13.12 -4.60
CA PHE A 230 -11.08 -12.92 -3.56
C PHE A 230 -11.72 -12.88 -2.17
N ASN A 231 -11.12 -13.61 -1.24
CA ASN A 231 -11.38 -13.50 0.19
C ASN A 231 -10.64 -12.29 0.76
N ASP A 232 -11.29 -11.59 1.69
CA ASP A 232 -10.63 -10.55 2.48
C ASP A 232 -9.97 -11.20 3.69
N CYS A 233 -8.63 -11.24 3.68
CA CYS A 233 -7.84 -11.94 4.68
C CYS A 233 -7.64 -11.11 5.96
N MET A 234 -8.10 -9.85 5.98
CA MET A 234 -8.00 -9.00 7.15
C MET A 234 -9.11 -9.25 8.16
N ASN A 235 -10.33 -9.55 7.69
CA ASN A 235 -11.52 -9.74 8.53
C ASN A 235 -11.72 -8.64 9.61
N GLN A 236 -11.20 -7.44 9.34
CA GLN A 236 -11.27 -6.26 10.21
C GLN A 236 -11.80 -5.06 9.39
N PRO A 237 -13.01 -5.15 8.84
CA PRO A 237 -13.52 -4.16 7.88
C PRO A 237 -13.71 -2.76 8.51
N GLU A 238 -13.92 -2.70 9.83
CA GLU A 238 -14.19 -1.45 10.56
C GLU A 238 -12.94 -0.87 11.24
N THR A 239 -11.87 -1.65 11.37
CA THR A 239 -10.64 -1.18 12.00
C THR A 239 -9.93 -0.17 11.08
N PRO A 240 -9.67 1.07 11.53
CA PRO A 240 -9.01 2.05 10.71
C PRO A 240 -7.55 1.65 10.49
N THR A 241 -7.17 1.43 9.24
CA THR A 241 -5.77 1.31 8.85
C THR A 241 -5.14 2.67 8.57
N PHE A 242 -5.95 3.71 8.37
CA PHE A 242 -5.49 5.09 8.35
C PHE A 242 -5.85 5.80 9.66
N LEU A 243 -4.85 6.01 10.52
CA LEU A 243 -5.04 6.20 11.97
C LEU A 243 -5.68 7.54 12.34
N GLN A 244 -5.47 8.58 11.52
CA GLN A 244 -5.83 9.95 11.85
C GLN A 244 -7.00 10.50 11.01
N TRP A 245 -7.55 9.72 10.09
CA TRP A 245 -8.62 10.15 9.17
C TRP A 245 -9.83 9.22 9.31
N TRP A 246 -10.83 9.72 10.04
CA TRP A 246 -12.03 8.99 10.42
C TRP A 246 -12.92 8.59 9.24
N ASP A 247 -12.79 9.26 8.08
CA ASP A 247 -13.53 9.04 6.84
C ASP A 247 -12.90 7.98 5.92
N ARG A 248 -11.62 7.63 6.14
CA ARG A 248 -10.84 6.68 5.33
C ARG A 248 -10.45 5.45 6.14
N ARG A 249 -11.44 4.72 6.63
CA ARG A 249 -11.23 3.49 7.40
C ARG A 249 -10.92 2.32 6.47
N SER A 250 -10.05 1.41 6.90
CA SER A 250 -9.71 0.14 6.22
C SER A 250 -9.39 0.31 4.72
N VAL A 251 -8.30 1.01 4.41
CA VAL A 251 -7.84 1.26 3.01
C VAL A 251 -6.70 0.35 2.57
N ASP A 252 -5.97 -0.20 3.53
CA ASP A 252 -4.92 -1.20 3.37
C ASP A 252 -5.51 -2.62 3.47
N HIS A 253 -5.27 -3.44 2.45
CA HIS A 253 -5.89 -4.77 2.33
C HIS A 253 -4.88 -5.87 2.01
N ILE A 254 -5.18 -7.08 2.49
CA ILE A 254 -4.59 -8.35 2.04
C ILE A 254 -5.74 -9.23 1.58
N LEU A 255 -5.74 -9.60 0.30
CA LEU A 255 -6.78 -10.36 -0.36
C LEU A 255 -6.17 -11.62 -0.97
N ALA A 256 -6.87 -12.74 -0.92
CA ALA A 256 -6.41 -13.99 -1.51
C ALA A 256 -7.49 -14.71 -2.32
N ARG A 257 -7.08 -15.39 -3.39
CA ARG A 257 -7.92 -16.26 -4.22
C ARG A 257 -7.23 -17.62 -4.40
N GLY A 258 -8.01 -18.66 -4.65
CA GLY A 258 -7.52 -20.02 -4.96
C GLY A 258 -7.73 -20.97 -3.80
N ARG A 259 -6.79 -21.90 -3.57
CA ARG A 259 -6.83 -22.82 -2.42
C ARG A 259 -6.32 -22.17 -1.14
N LEU A 260 -6.07 -20.87 -1.18
CA LEU A 260 -5.85 -20.02 -0.02
C LEU A 260 -7.21 -19.58 0.60
N PRO A 261 -7.94 -20.44 1.35
CA PRO A 261 -8.74 -19.87 2.45
C PRO A 261 -8.91 -20.73 3.72
N ALA A 262 -8.87 -20.07 4.88
CA ALA A 262 -10.06 -19.67 5.63
C ALA A 262 -9.73 -18.57 6.67
N ASN A 263 -10.68 -17.66 6.88
CA ASN A 263 -10.68 -16.58 7.87
C ASN A 263 -10.05 -16.98 9.22
N ALA A 264 -9.25 -16.09 9.84
CA ALA A 264 -9.38 -15.70 11.27
C ALA A 264 -8.16 -14.99 11.89
N GLN A 265 -7.09 -14.64 11.18
CA GLN A 265 -5.92 -14.01 11.85
C GLN A 265 -5.36 -12.79 11.12
N GLY A 266 -6.25 -12.00 10.51
CA GLY A 266 -5.89 -10.65 10.12
C GLY A 266 -5.65 -9.79 11.37
N GLU A 267 -4.50 -9.13 11.44
CA GLU A 267 -4.12 -8.21 12.53
C GLU A 267 -3.84 -6.82 11.94
N VAL A 268 -4.41 -5.78 12.54
CA VAL A 268 -4.03 -4.39 12.29
C VAL A 268 -3.08 -3.94 13.41
N VAL A 269 -1.83 -3.69 13.05
CA VAL A 269 -0.76 -3.33 13.99
C VAL A 269 -0.64 -1.81 14.07
N THR A 270 -1.35 -1.21 15.03
CA THR A 270 -1.46 0.25 15.19
C THR A 270 -0.33 0.89 15.99
N GLU A 271 0.37 0.13 16.86
CA GLU A 271 1.32 0.67 17.86
C GLU A 271 2.80 0.42 17.57
N LEU A 272 3.15 -0.38 16.55
CA LEU A 272 4.56 -0.61 16.20
C LEU A 272 5.20 0.44 15.28
N PHE A 273 4.66 0.69 14.08
CA PHE A 273 5.26 1.55 13.04
C PHE A 273 4.88 3.02 13.06
N ASN A 274 5.86 3.92 13.06
CA ASN A 274 5.58 5.37 12.99
C ASN A 274 5.26 5.79 11.56
N SER A 275 4.02 5.50 11.18
CA SER A 275 3.35 5.92 9.95
C SER A 275 1.95 6.41 10.33
N ASP A 276 1.29 7.18 9.46
CA ASP A 276 -0.14 7.49 9.62
C ASP A 276 -1.03 6.31 9.17
N HIS A 277 -0.42 5.30 8.53
CA HIS A 277 -1.02 3.99 8.32
C HIS A 277 -0.61 2.99 9.40
N ALA A 278 -1.56 2.19 9.87
CA ALA A 278 -1.29 0.96 10.58
C ALA A 278 -0.75 -0.09 9.60
N ALA A 279 0.14 -0.96 10.07
CA ALA A 279 0.47 -2.14 9.29
C ALA A 279 -0.68 -3.14 9.35
N VAL A 280 -0.77 -3.98 8.33
CA VAL A 280 -1.74 -5.08 8.26
C VAL A 280 -0.98 -6.39 8.04
N GLN A 281 -1.39 -7.43 8.76
CA GLN A 281 -0.82 -8.77 8.63
C GLN A 281 -1.94 -9.79 8.50
N SER A 282 -1.69 -10.86 7.75
CA SER A 282 -2.55 -12.05 7.75
C SER A 282 -1.70 -13.30 7.58
N VAL A 283 -2.16 -14.42 8.15
CA VAL A 283 -1.57 -15.75 7.92
C VAL A 283 -2.50 -16.50 6.97
N LEU A 284 -2.01 -16.79 5.78
CA LEU A 284 -2.72 -17.54 4.76
C LEU A 284 -2.41 -19.02 4.93
N VAL A 285 -3.45 -19.85 4.94
CA VAL A 285 -3.32 -21.31 5.05
C VAL A 285 -3.90 -21.92 3.78
N SER A 286 -3.11 -22.73 3.08
CA SER A 286 -3.64 -23.51 1.95
C SER A 286 -4.57 -24.61 2.48
N ASP A 287 -5.78 -24.66 1.94
CA ASP A 287 -6.72 -25.75 2.18
C ASP A 287 -6.22 -26.99 1.40
N SER A 288 -5.90 -28.05 2.13
CA SER A 288 -5.40 -29.31 1.55
C SER A 288 -6.51 -30.20 0.97
N SER A 289 -7.76 -29.72 0.94
CA SER A 289 -8.95 -30.57 0.80
C SER A 289 -9.49 -30.77 -0.63
N HIS A 290 -8.71 -30.50 -1.69
CA HIS A 290 -9.18 -30.61 -3.10
C HIS A 290 -8.17 -31.20 -4.09
#